data_AF-A0A953PZ75-F1
#
_entry.id   AF-A0A953PZ75-F1
#
_cell.length_a   1.000
_cell.length_b   1.000
_cell.length_c   1.000
_cell.angle_alpha   90.00
_cell.angle_beta   90.00
_cell.angle_gamma   90.00
#
_symmetry.space_group_name_H-M   'P 1'
#
loop_
_entity.id
_entity.type
_entity.pdbx_description
1 polymer ?
#
loop_
_entity_poly.entity_id
_entity_poly.type
_entity_poly.pdbx_seq_one_letter_code
_entity_poly.pdbx_strand_id
1 'polypeptide(L)'
;MRTLDWGVMVIYAVLALCIGAYFTRRASRGIESYFVGGRSLPWWAIGFSTVATFTSAGAASAFTMLAYAGGLLGNWWWWVPWMIWMPLVAVIWSKFWRRLNIWGEIAALVGGLPLGYLIWFPLGFDHKPFWQGFLLLFGAGWLVIVVVTLLTPPEKQETLEEFYRLCRPPGFWGRVTDTLPAGERRRIRKDLLSDIWECALGITFCTGSVALTASLFARHWAVSAVWLVVTVATFRVFIRRWAEKGIFKSLRGAEASNHPESPDSHPQ
;
A
#
# COMPACT_ATOMS: atom_id res chain seq x y z
N MET A 1 -7.23 30.26 -14.93
CA MET A 1 -7.95 29.01 -15.27
C MET A 1 -9.12 29.37 -16.16
N ARG A 2 -9.27 28.69 -17.30
CA ARG A 2 -10.41 28.88 -18.21
C ARG A 2 -11.67 28.27 -17.60
N THR A 3 -12.85 28.72 -18.01
CA THR A 3 -14.14 28.16 -17.56
C THR A 3 -14.28 26.66 -17.85
N LEU A 4 -13.63 26.18 -18.90
CA LEU A 4 -13.52 24.75 -19.22
C LEU A 4 -12.78 23.94 -18.13
N ASP A 5 -11.76 24.52 -17.48
CA ASP A 5 -10.97 23.82 -16.46
C ASP A 5 -11.85 23.49 -15.24
N TRP A 6 -12.68 24.46 -14.81
CA TRP A 6 -13.66 24.27 -13.75
C TRP A 6 -14.71 23.22 -14.12
N GLY A 7 -15.19 23.22 -15.36
CA GLY A 7 -16.11 22.20 -15.86
C GLY A 7 -15.53 20.79 -15.74
N VAL A 8 -14.28 20.59 -16.17
CA VAL A 8 -13.58 19.30 -16.07
C VAL A 8 -13.41 18.87 -14.61
N MET A 9 -13.02 19.78 -13.70
CA MET A 9 -12.86 19.47 -12.28
C MET A 9 -14.17 19.03 -11.62
N VAL A 10 -15.28 19.72 -11.91
CA VAL A 10 -16.59 19.37 -11.37
C VAL A 10 -17.05 18.01 -11.90
N ILE A 11 -16.91 17.76 -13.21
CA ILE A 11 -17.27 16.47 -13.82
C ILE A 11 -16.46 15.34 -13.18
N TYR A 12 -15.14 15.52 -13.02
CA TYR A 12 -14.28 14.53 -12.38
C TYR A 12 -14.70 14.24 -10.93
N ALA A 13 -14.97 15.29 -10.14
CA ALA A 13 -15.41 15.14 -8.75
C ALA A 13 -16.75 14.40 -8.65
N VAL A 14 -17.72 14.73 -9.51
CA VAL A 14 -19.02 14.04 -9.56
C VAL A 14 -18.84 12.58 -9.95
N LEU A 15 -18.05 12.28 -10.98
CA LEU A 15 -17.77 10.89 -11.39
C LEU A 15 -17.14 10.08 -10.26
N ALA A 16 -16.14 10.64 -9.57
CA ALA A 16 -15.50 9.98 -8.44
C ALA A 16 -16.49 9.67 -7.31
N LEU A 17 -17.37 10.62 -6.96
CA LEU A 17 -18.42 10.44 -5.97
C LEU A 17 -19.46 9.39 -6.40
N CYS A 18 -19.88 9.41 -7.66
CA CYS A 18 -20.83 8.44 -8.21
C CYS A 18 -20.26 7.01 -8.18
N ILE A 19 -18.99 6.82 -8.55
CA ILE A 19 -18.30 5.53 -8.47
C ILE A 19 -18.24 5.07 -7.01
N GLY A 20 -17.84 5.96 -6.10
CA GLY A 20 -17.83 5.68 -4.66
C GLY A 20 -19.19 5.19 -4.15
N ALA A 21 -20.24 5.97 -4.40
CA ALA A 21 -21.61 5.64 -3.98
C ALA A 21 -22.14 4.33 -4.58
N TYR A 22 -21.77 4.02 -5.83
CA TYR A 22 -22.12 2.77 -6.47
C TYR A 22 -21.49 1.55 -5.76
N PHE A 23 -20.21 1.64 -5.40
CA PHE A 23 -19.50 0.54 -4.72
C PHE A 23 -19.76 0.47 -3.20
N THR A 24 -20.22 1.54 -2.56
CA THR A 24 -20.56 1.54 -1.11
C THR A 24 -21.51 0.41 -0.76
N ARG A 25 -22.57 0.19 -1.54
CA ARG A 25 -23.57 -0.88 -1.27
C ARG A 25 -22.99 -2.29 -1.33
N ARG A 26 -21.91 -2.50 -2.10
CA ARG A 26 -21.22 -3.79 -2.20
C ARG A 26 -20.22 -3.97 -1.07
N ALA A 27 -19.50 -2.91 -0.69
CA ALA A 27 -18.55 -2.93 0.42
C ALA A 27 -19.25 -3.13 1.78
N SER A 28 -20.47 -2.62 1.96
CA SER A 28 -21.24 -2.74 3.20
C SER A 28 -21.86 -4.12 3.47
N ARG A 29 -21.67 -5.12 2.58
CA ARG A 29 -22.28 -6.46 2.74
C ARG A 29 -21.60 -7.34 3.79
N GLY A 30 -20.38 -7.00 4.22
CA GLY A 30 -19.67 -7.73 5.27
C GLY A 30 -18.17 -7.44 5.31
N ILE A 31 -17.51 -7.87 6.38
CA ILE A 31 -16.08 -7.63 6.65
C ILE A 31 -15.19 -8.23 5.54
N GLU A 32 -15.50 -9.43 5.03
CA GLU A 32 -14.73 -10.02 3.92
C GLU A 32 -14.87 -9.22 2.61
N SER A 33 -16.05 -8.68 2.32
CA SER A 33 -16.28 -7.82 1.14
C SER A 33 -15.59 -6.47 1.29
N TYR A 34 -15.46 -5.96 2.52
CA TYR A 34 -14.81 -4.70 2.84
C TYR A 34 -13.27 -4.81 2.78
N PHE A 35 -12.66 -5.80 3.44
CA PHE A 35 -11.21 -5.91 3.56
C PHE A 35 -10.54 -6.71 2.43
N VAL A 36 -11.21 -7.72 1.89
CA VAL A 36 -10.63 -8.65 0.90
C VAL A 36 -11.30 -8.51 -0.47
N GLY A 37 -12.28 -7.61 -0.61
CA GLY A 37 -12.99 -7.39 -1.87
C GLY A 37 -13.70 -8.66 -2.39
N GLY A 38 -14.05 -9.59 -1.50
CA GLY A 38 -14.64 -10.88 -1.86
C GLY A 38 -13.71 -11.82 -2.64
N ARG A 39 -12.40 -11.56 -2.66
CA ARG A 39 -11.36 -12.37 -3.37
C ARG A 39 -11.60 -12.59 -4.87
N SER A 40 -12.51 -11.83 -5.48
CA SER A 40 -12.88 -11.95 -6.89
C SER A 40 -12.21 -10.88 -7.78
N LEU A 41 -11.40 -10.00 -7.18
CA LEU A 41 -10.72 -8.94 -7.92
C LEU A 41 -9.61 -9.53 -8.81
N PRO A 42 -9.58 -9.18 -10.11
CA PRO A 42 -8.53 -9.65 -10.99
C PRO A 42 -7.20 -8.98 -10.64
N TRP A 43 -6.10 -9.69 -10.90
CA TRP A 43 -4.75 -9.28 -10.52
C TRP A 43 -4.36 -7.91 -11.07
N TRP A 44 -4.81 -7.56 -12.28
CA TRP A 44 -4.51 -6.27 -12.91
C TRP A 44 -5.17 -5.12 -12.17
N ALA A 45 -6.40 -5.30 -11.66
CA ALA A 45 -7.11 -4.26 -10.90
C ALA A 45 -6.42 -4.00 -9.55
N ILE A 46 -5.97 -5.07 -8.89
CA ILE A 46 -5.15 -4.98 -7.67
C ILE A 46 -3.84 -4.24 -7.97
N GLY A 47 -3.20 -4.53 -9.10
CA GLY A 47 -1.99 -3.84 -9.56
C GLY A 47 -2.19 -2.34 -9.76
N PHE A 48 -3.22 -1.94 -10.52
CA PHE A 48 -3.52 -0.51 -10.73
C PHE A 48 -3.87 0.21 -9.43
N SER A 49 -4.65 -0.40 -8.55
CA SER A 49 -4.98 0.16 -7.24
C SER A 49 -3.72 0.40 -6.39
N THR A 50 -2.79 -0.55 -6.40
CA THR A 50 -1.52 -0.46 -5.70
C THR A 50 -0.66 0.69 -6.25
N VAL A 51 -0.53 0.80 -7.58
CA VAL A 51 0.22 1.90 -8.22
C VAL A 51 -0.43 3.26 -7.97
N ALA A 52 -1.76 3.35 -8.04
CA ALA A 52 -2.50 4.58 -7.75
C ALA A 52 -2.31 5.04 -6.31
N THR A 53 -2.28 4.11 -5.35
CA THR A 53 -2.06 4.40 -3.92
C THR A 53 -0.68 5.04 -3.68
N PHE A 54 0.35 4.60 -4.41
CA PHE A 54 1.70 5.14 -4.27
C PHE A 54 1.96 6.40 -5.11
N THR A 55 1.15 6.65 -6.13
CA THR A 55 1.29 7.80 -7.03
C THR A 55 0.32 8.91 -6.63
N SER A 56 0.65 9.62 -5.55
CA SER A 56 -0.09 10.81 -5.14
C SER A 56 0.47 12.07 -5.81
N ALA A 57 -0.30 13.17 -5.80
CA ALA A 57 0.13 14.46 -6.36
C ALA A 57 1.47 14.93 -5.76
N GLY A 58 1.69 14.70 -4.46
CA GLY A 58 2.96 15.00 -3.80
C GLY A 58 4.10 14.08 -4.26
N ALA A 59 3.87 12.76 -4.33
CA ALA A 59 4.88 11.79 -4.76
C ALA A 59 5.32 12.02 -6.22
N ALA A 60 4.37 12.33 -7.11
CA ALA A 60 4.67 12.63 -8.51
C ALA A 60 5.55 13.87 -8.65
N SER A 61 5.26 14.94 -7.89
CA SER A 61 6.08 16.15 -7.90
C SER A 61 7.51 15.89 -7.39
N ALA A 62 7.66 15.12 -6.31
CA ALA A 62 8.97 14.72 -5.78
C ALA A 62 9.77 13.90 -6.81
N PHE A 63 9.13 12.97 -7.51
CA PHE A 63 9.75 12.20 -8.59
C PHE A 63 10.29 13.11 -9.69
N THR A 64 9.46 14.04 -10.19
CA THR A 64 9.88 14.98 -11.23
C THR A 64 11.02 15.89 -10.77
N MET A 65 10.99 16.34 -9.52
CA MET A 65 12.04 17.18 -8.94
C MET A 65 13.36 16.41 -8.80
N LEU A 66 13.34 15.18 -8.30
CA LEU A 66 14.54 14.34 -8.16
C LEU A 66 15.13 13.99 -9.53
N ALA A 67 14.29 13.72 -10.51
CA ALA A 67 14.71 13.49 -11.88
C ALA A 67 15.32 14.75 -12.52
N TYR A 68 14.75 15.93 -12.25
CA TYR A 68 15.29 17.20 -12.72
C TYR A 68 16.65 17.54 -12.08
N ALA A 69 16.78 17.35 -10.77
CA ALA A 69 17.99 17.73 -10.03
C ALA A 69 19.15 16.73 -10.21
N GLY A 70 18.86 15.43 -10.24
CA GLY A 70 19.88 14.37 -10.27
C GLY A 70 19.84 13.48 -11.51
N GLY A 71 19.08 13.85 -12.54
CA GLY A 71 18.81 13.00 -13.70
C GLY A 71 18.04 11.73 -13.33
N LEU A 72 17.99 10.76 -14.25
CA LEU A 72 17.36 9.44 -13.98
C LEU A 72 17.98 8.73 -12.77
N LEU A 73 19.26 8.98 -12.48
CA LEU A 73 19.94 8.40 -11.32
C LEU A 73 19.46 9.01 -10.00
N GLY A 74 19.12 10.29 -10.00
CA GLY A 74 18.56 11.00 -8.83
C GLY A 74 17.25 10.40 -8.34
N ASN A 75 16.42 9.89 -9.26
CA ASN A 75 15.17 9.21 -8.90
C ASN A 75 15.39 7.95 -8.02
N TRP A 76 16.55 7.28 -8.10
CA TRP A 76 16.79 6.09 -7.29
C TRP A 76 16.81 6.37 -5.77
N TRP A 77 17.09 7.62 -5.36
CA TRP A 77 16.95 8.06 -3.97
C TRP A 77 15.53 7.95 -3.45
N TRP A 78 14.52 7.99 -4.32
CA TRP A 78 13.13 7.77 -3.94
C TRP A 78 12.85 6.29 -3.66
N TRP A 79 13.29 5.40 -4.55
CA TRP A 79 12.89 3.99 -4.51
C TRP A 79 13.65 3.17 -3.46
N VAL A 80 14.94 3.45 -3.22
CA VAL A 80 15.76 2.67 -2.29
C VAL A 80 15.22 2.69 -0.84
N PRO A 81 14.88 3.86 -0.24
CA PRO A 81 14.29 3.90 1.10
C PRO A 81 12.94 3.18 1.16
N TRP A 82 12.12 3.29 0.11
CA TRP A 82 10.80 2.65 0.05
C TRP A 82 10.87 1.13 0.16
N MET A 83 11.89 0.51 -0.45
CA MET A 83 12.09 -0.94 -0.43
C MET A 83 12.35 -1.49 0.98
N ILE A 84 13.12 -0.77 1.78
CA ILE A 84 13.47 -1.17 3.15
C ILE A 84 12.38 -0.72 4.12
N TRP A 85 11.84 0.47 3.92
CA TRP A 85 10.98 1.11 4.90
C TRP A 85 9.55 0.55 4.91
N MET A 86 9.00 0.14 3.77
CA MET A 86 7.63 -0.40 3.70
C MET A 86 7.42 -1.68 4.53
N PRO A 87 8.26 -2.73 4.39
CA PRO A 87 8.12 -3.92 5.24
C PRO A 87 8.37 -3.62 6.72
N LEU A 88 9.31 -2.71 7.00
CA LEU A 88 9.66 -2.36 8.37
C LEU A 88 8.50 -1.62 9.07
N VAL A 89 7.85 -0.68 8.37
CA VAL A 89 6.65 0.00 8.88
C VAL A 89 5.52 -0.99 9.09
N ALA A 90 5.27 -1.93 8.17
CA ALA A 90 4.23 -2.94 8.35
C ALA A 90 4.45 -3.77 9.64
N VAL A 91 5.69 -4.17 9.92
CA VAL A 91 6.04 -4.94 11.12
C VAL A 91 6.00 -4.09 12.39
N ILE A 92 6.61 -2.90 12.38
CA ILE A 92 6.68 -2.02 13.57
C ILE A 92 5.29 -1.49 13.94
N TRP A 93 4.53 -1.03 12.95
CA TRP A 93 3.24 -0.37 13.14
C TRP A 93 2.07 -1.34 13.32
N SER A 94 2.26 -2.63 13.03
CA SER A 94 1.27 -3.68 13.27
C SER A 94 0.66 -3.64 14.68
N LYS A 95 1.45 -3.30 15.69
CA LYS A 95 0.99 -3.17 17.09
C LYS A 95 -0.08 -2.08 17.24
N PHE A 96 0.08 -0.96 16.52
CA PHE A 96 -0.83 0.17 16.52
C PHE A 96 -2.12 -0.10 15.73
N TRP A 97 -2.10 -0.98 14.73
CA TRP A 97 -3.30 -1.28 13.93
C TRP A 97 -4.47 -1.80 14.77
N ARG A 98 -4.20 -2.47 15.90
CA ARG A 98 -5.23 -2.89 16.88
C ARG A 98 -5.98 -1.75 17.56
N ARG A 99 -5.44 -0.53 17.50
CA ARG A 99 -6.03 0.69 18.06
C ARG A 99 -6.63 1.59 16.98
N LEU A 100 -6.41 1.28 15.70
CA LEU A 100 -6.99 2.07 14.62
C LEU A 100 -8.49 1.81 14.56
N ASN A 101 -9.24 2.86 14.86
CA ASN A 101 -10.70 2.85 14.86
C ASN A 101 -11.21 3.79 13.78
N ILE A 102 -12.48 3.61 13.38
CA ILE A 102 -13.17 4.48 12.43
C ILE A 102 -13.18 5.96 12.85
N TRP A 103 -13.17 6.23 14.16
CA TRP A 103 -13.10 7.59 14.70
C TRP A 103 -11.82 8.33 14.34
N GLY A 104 -10.68 7.62 14.27
CA GLY A 104 -9.41 8.21 13.86
C GLY A 104 -9.44 8.61 12.38
N GLU A 105 -10.07 7.79 11.55
CA GLU A 105 -10.26 8.07 10.13
C GLU A 105 -11.22 9.25 9.90
N ILE A 106 -12.35 9.28 10.62
CA ILE A 106 -13.27 10.41 10.59
C ILE A 106 -12.58 11.70 11.05
N ALA A 107 -11.79 11.65 12.13
CA ALA A 107 -11.05 12.81 12.61
C ALA A 107 -10.02 13.30 11.59
N ALA A 108 -9.35 12.41 10.88
CA ALA A 108 -8.41 12.77 9.81
C ALA A 108 -9.14 13.40 8.61
N LEU A 109 -10.26 12.81 8.18
CA LEU A 109 -11.05 13.31 7.03
C LEU A 109 -11.69 14.67 7.32
N VAL A 110 -12.35 14.79 8.47
CA VAL A 110 -13.07 16.02 8.87
C VAL A 110 -12.09 17.09 9.33
N GLY A 111 -11.04 16.71 10.07
CA GLY A 111 -10.06 17.64 10.62
C GLY A 111 -8.99 18.08 9.62
N GLY A 112 -8.64 17.25 8.64
CA GLY A 112 -7.53 17.50 7.72
C GLY A 112 -7.71 18.76 6.86
N LEU A 113 -8.89 18.95 6.26
CA LEU A 113 -9.18 20.11 5.40
C LEU A 113 -9.21 21.44 6.18
N PRO A 114 -9.95 21.56 7.32
CA PRO A 114 -9.90 22.75 8.16
C PRO A 114 -8.49 23.04 8.67
N LEU A 115 -7.75 22.02 9.13
CA LEU A 115 -6.40 22.20 9.65
C LEU A 115 -5.44 22.70 8.56
N GLY A 116 -5.56 22.18 7.33
CA GLY A 116 -4.82 22.67 6.17
C GLY A 116 -5.15 24.14 5.85
N TYR A 117 -6.44 24.48 5.82
CA TYR A 117 -6.88 25.87 5.60
C TYR A 117 -6.34 26.82 6.68
N LEU A 118 -6.45 26.45 7.96
CA LEU A 118 -5.98 27.24 9.10
C LEU A 118 -4.46 27.48 9.09
N ILE A 119 -3.68 26.48 8.65
CA ILE A 119 -2.23 26.60 8.55
C ILE A 119 -1.82 27.50 7.38
N TRP A 120 -2.45 27.34 6.22
CA TRP A 120 -2.02 28.06 5.02
C TRP A 120 -2.49 29.51 4.99
N PHE A 121 -3.76 29.81 5.31
CA PHE A 121 -4.28 31.17 5.17
C PHE A 121 -4.21 32.00 6.47
N PRO A 122 -4.88 31.64 7.59
CA PRO A 122 -4.80 32.43 8.82
C PRO A 122 -3.41 32.50 9.46
N LEU A 123 -2.65 31.40 9.44
CA LEU A 123 -1.31 31.34 10.02
C LEU A 123 -0.22 31.85 9.05
N GLY A 124 -0.58 32.23 7.81
CA GLY A 124 0.30 32.86 6.84
C GLY A 124 1.51 32.01 6.42
N PHE A 125 1.35 30.68 6.37
CA PHE A 125 2.40 29.79 5.86
C PHE A 125 2.46 29.75 4.33
N ASP A 126 1.54 30.44 3.65
CA ASP A 126 1.54 30.65 2.21
C ASP A 126 2.76 31.43 1.69
N HIS A 127 3.29 32.35 2.49
CA HIS A 127 4.47 33.15 2.14
C HIS A 127 5.78 32.53 2.64
N LYS A 128 5.70 31.41 3.37
CA LYS A 128 6.85 30.72 3.96
C LYS A 128 7.31 29.57 3.07
N PRO A 129 8.55 29.06 3.28
CA PRO A 129 8.99 27.86 2.58
C PRO A 129 8.02 26.70 2.84
N PHE A 130 7.50 26.10 1.77
CA PHE A 130 6.42 25.08 1.79
C PHE A 130 6.58 24.00 2.86
N TRP A 131 7.82 23.52 3.06
CA TRP A 131 8.16 22.48 4.04
C TRP A 131 7.73 22.83 5.47
N GLN A 132 7.71 24.11 5.85
CA GLN A 132 7.32 24.52 7.20
C GLN A 132 5.82 24.30 7.43
N GLY A 133 4.97 24.77 6.51
CA GLY A 133 3.53 24.54 6.56
C GLY A 133 3.18 23.06 6.44
N PHE A 134 3.89 22.34 5.54
CA PHE A 134 3.75 20.90 5.38
C PHE A 134 4.10 20.12 6.66
N LEU A 135 5.25 20.39 7.29
CA LEU A 135 5.66 19.70 8.52
C LEU A 135 4.74 20.03 9.70
N LEU A 136 4.26 21.27 9.79
CA LEU A 136 3.29 21.67 10.79
C LEU A 136 1.97 20.92 10.61
N LEU A 137 1.45 20.87 9.37
CA LEU A 137 0.22 20.14 9.05
C LEU A 137 0.36 18.64 9.33
N PHE A 138 1.49 18.05 8.92
CA PHE A 138 1.80 16.65 9.17
C PHE A 138 1.88 16.35 10.68
N GLY A 139 2.60 17.16 11.45
CA GLY A 139 2.75 17.00 12.89
C GLY A 139 1.43 17.19 13.63
N ALA A 140 0.67 18.23 13.29
CA ALA A 140 -0.63 18.49 13.88
C ALA A 140 -1.65 17.38 13.53
N GLY A 141 -1.67 16.92 12.28
CA GLY A 141 -2.53 15.80 11.86
C GLY A 141 -2.17 14.49 12.57
N TRP A 142 -0.88 14.19 12.71
CA TRP A 142 -0.42 13.03 13.49
C TRP A 142 -0.84 13.13 14.95
N LEU A 143 -0.70 14.31 15.58
CA LEU A 143 -1.15 14.53 16.95
C LEU A 143 -2.65 14.33 17.10
N VAL A 144 -3.47 14.86 16.17
CA VAL A 144 -4.92 14.64 16.17
C VAL A 144 -5.23 13.14 16.12
N ILE A 145 -4.60 12.39 15.22
CA ILE A 145 -4.82 10.94 15.11
C ILE A 145 -4.41 10.23 16.40
N VAL A 146 -3.25 10.55 16.98
CA VAL A 146 -2.78 9.93 18.23
C VAL A 146 -3.74 10.25 19.39
N VAL A 147 -4.14 11.51 19.55
CA VAL A 147 -5.06 11.94 20.60
C VAL A 147 -6.40 11.23 20.45
N VAL A 148 -7.00 11.23 19.25
CA VAL A 148 -8.27 10.53 19.00
C VAL A 148 -8.14 9.03 19.23
N THR A 149 -7.03 8.42 18.82
CA THR A 149 -6.75 6.99 19.03
C THR A 149 -6.61 6.63 20.52
N LEU A 150 -6.07 7.53 21.33
CA LEU A 150 -5.93 7.34 22.78
C LEU A 150 -7.24 7.59 23.53
N LEU A 151 -8.07 8.52 23.05
CA LEU A 151 -9.35 8.86 23.67
C LEU A 151 -10.48 7.89 23.28
N THR A 152 -10.38 7.22 22.14
CA THR A 152 -11.42 6.30 21.67
C THR A 152 -11.19 4.87 22.20
N PRO A 153 -12.26 4.14 22.54
CA PRO A 153 -12.13 2.76 23.02
C PRO A 153 -11.57 1.87 21.90
N PRO A 154 -10.69 0.91 22.20
CA PRO A 154 -10.14 0.00 21.18
C PRO A 154 -11.25 -0.83 20.52
N GLU A 155 -11.03 -1.22 19.26
CA GLU A 155 -11.96 -2.05 18.49
C GLU A 155 -12.29 -3.39 19.18
N LYS A 156 -13.50 -3.91 18.94
CA LYS A 156 -13.97 -5.16 19.55
C LYS A 156 -13.03 -6.33 19.23
N GLN A 157 -12.79 -7.18 20.23
CA GLN A 157 -11.88 -8.31 20.09
C GLN A 157 -12.32 -9.30 18.99
N GLU A 158 -13.63 -9.54 18.85
CA GLU A 158 -14.18 -10.41 17.81
C GLU A 158 -13.83 -9.91 16.39
N THR A 159 -14.00 -8.61 16.14
CA THR A 159 -13.65 -7.98 14.85
C THR A 159 -12.15 -8.06 14.57
N LEU A 160 -11.31 -7.89 15.59
CA LEU A 160 -9.85 -8.03 15.45
C LEU A 160 -9.43 -9.46 15.12
N GLU A 161 -10.08 -10.46 15.72
CA GLU A 161 -9.83 -11.88 15.44
C GLU A 161 -10.26 -12.26 14.02
N GLU A 162 -11.44 -11.80 13.59
CA GLU A 162 -11.93 -12.00 12.22
C GLU A 162 -10.99 -11.36 11.19
N PHE A 163 -10.60 -10.09 11.41
CA PHE A 163 -9.62 -9.39 10.58
C PHE A 163 -8.29 -10.15 10.52
N TYR A 164 -7.77 -10.63 11.65
CA TYR A 164 -6.51 -11.35 11.71
C TYR A 164 -6.57 -12.68 10.93
N ARG A 165 -7.70 -13.41 11.00
CA ARG A 165 -7.90 -14.65 10.25
C ARG A 165 -7.99 -14.42 8.74
N LEU A 166 -8.63 -13.33 8.32
CA LEU A 166 -8.82 -12.97 6.91
C LEU A 166 -7.54 -12.44 6.26
N CYS A 167 -6.89 -11.46 6.88
CA CYS A 167 -5.78 -10.72 6.30
C CYS A 167 -4.40 -11.25 6.68
N ARG A 168 -4.29 -12.01 7.78
CA ARG A 168 -3.02 -12.59 8.31
C ARG A 168 -1.86 -11.58 8.31
N PRO A 169 -2.06 -10.39 8.90
CA PRO A 169 -1.08 -9.30 8.82
C PRO A 169 0.25 -9.67 9.49
N PRO A 170 1.39 -9.18 8.96
CA PRO A 170 2.69 -9.35 9.60
C PRO A 170 2.78 -8.58 10.93
N GLY A 171 3.71 -9.00 11.81
CA GLY A 171 4.13 -8.23 12.99
C GLY A 171 3.58 -8.69 14.36
N PHE A 172 3.44 -7.75 15.29
CA PHE A 172 3.31 -7.99 16.74
C PHE A 172 1.86 -7.91 17.24
N TRP A 173 1.05 -8.93 16.91
CA TRP A 173 -0.38 -9.00 17.23
C TRP A 173 -0.72 -9.57 18.62
N GLY A 174 0.25 -10.16 19.32
CA GLY A 174 0.19 -10.53 20.75
C GLY A 174 -1.13 -11.19 21.18
N ARG A 175 -1.93 -10.49 21.98
CA ARG A 175 -3.21 -10.96 22.55
C ARG A 175 -4.18 -11.57 21.54
N VAL A 176 -4.20 -11.09 20.29
CA VAL A 176 -5.08 -11.64 19.22
C VAL A 176 -4.56 -12.98 18.69
N THR A 177 -3.24 -13.21 18.77
CA THR A 177 -2.63 -14.49 18.36
C THR A 177 -2.69 -15.55 19.44
N ASP A 178 -2.87 -15.15 20.70
CA ASP A 178 -2.94 -16.07 21.84
C ASP A 178 -4.32 -16.75 21.95
N THR A 179 -5.35 -16.20 21.30
CA THR A 179 -6.69 -16.83 21.22
C THR A 179 -6.78 -17.91 20.14
N LEU A 180 -5.78 -18.02 19.25
CA LEU A 180 -5.74 -19.03 18.20
C LEU A 180 -5.14 -20.36 18.70
N PRO A 181 -5.60 -21.51 18.17
CA PRO A 181 -4.99 -22.80 18.46
C PRO A 181 -3.49 -22.82 18.14
N ALA A 182 -2.69 -23.47 18.99
CA ALA A 182 -1.23 -23.50 18.85
C ALA A 182 -0.74 -24.00 17.47
N GLY A 183 -1.46 -24.95 16.86
CA GLY A 183 -1.17 -25.47 15.52
C GLY A 183 -1.35 -24.42 14.42
N GLU A 184 -2.43 -23.63 14.49
CA GLU A 184 -2.73 -22.57 13.53
C GLU A 184 -1.73 -21.41 13.66
N ARG A 185 -1.41 -21.02 14.90
CA ARG A 185 -0.36 -20.02 15.20
C ARG A 185 0.99 -20.41 14.61
N ARG A 186 1.39 -21.68 14.72
CA ARG A 186 2.65 -22.19 14.15
C ARG A 186 2.65 -22.12 12.62
N ARG A 187 1.53 -22.44 11.98
CA ARG A 187 1.36 -22.35 10.52
C ARG A 187 1.48 -20.91 10.05
N ILE A 188 0.72 -19.98 10.63
CA ILE A 188 0.76 -18.55 10.28
C ILE A 188 2.17 -17.98 10.47
N ARG A 189 2.86 -18.32 11.56
CA ARG A 189 4.25 -17.87 11.78
C ARG A 189 5.21 -18.42 10.73
N LYS A 190 5.05 -19.68 10.31
CA LYS A 190 5.87 -20.27 9.25
C LYS A 190 5.62 -19.59 7.91
N ASP A 191 4.37 -19.31 7.58
CA ASP A 191 3.97 -18.59 6.36
C ASP A 191 4.55 -17.17 6.37
N LEU A 192 4.39 -16.44 7.49
CA LEU A 192 4.95 -15.11 7.66
C LEU A 192 6.48 -15.08 7.51
N LEU A 193 7.21 -16.03 8.11
CA LEU A 193 8.67 -16.12 7.95
C LEU A 193 9.06 -16.41 6.48
N SER A 194 8.28 -17.23 5.80
CA SER A 194 8.44 -17.52 4.37
C SER A 194 8.25 -16.25 3.53
N ASP A 195 7.24 -15.44 3.87
CA ASP A 195 6.92 -14.20 3.16
C ASP A 195 7.95 -13.10 3.43
N ILE A 196 8.45 -12.97 4.66
CA ILE A 196 9.55 -12.05 5.01
C ILE A 196 10.82 -12.40 4.21
N TRP A 197 11.12 -13.69 4.06
CA TRP A 197 12.26 -14.12 3.26
C TRP A 197 12.10 -13.76 1.77
N GLU A 198 10.88 -13.89 1.24
CA GLU A 198 10.57 -13.48 -0.12
C GLU A 198 10.65 -11.96 -0.31
N CYS A 199 10.21 -11.18 0.68
CA CYS A 199 10.44 -9.74 0.72
C CYS A 199 11.94 -9.41 0.73
N ALA A 200 12.77 -10.09 1.52
CA ALA A 200 14.21 -9.87 1.56
C ALA A 200 14.90 -10.20 0.22
N LEU A 201 14.48 -11.27 -0.45
CA LEU A 201 14.93 -11.61 -1.80
C LEU A 201 14.50 -10.55 -2.81
N GLY A 202 13.25 -10.09 -2.74
CA GLY A 202 12.74 -9.00 -3.57
C GLY A 202 13.50 -7.68 -3.34
N ILE A 203 13.81 -7.35 -2.08
CA ILE A 203 14.59 -6.15 -1.74
C ILE A 203 15.98 -6.23 -2.35
N THR A 204 16.63 -7.39 -2.22
CA THR A 204 17.96 -7.62 -2.77
C THR A 204 17.94 -7.58 -4.30
N PHE A 205 16.90 -8.14 -4.93
CA PHE A 205 16.71 -8.10 -6.37
C PHE A 205 16.59 -6.66 -6.91
N CYS A 206 15.68 -5.84 -6.37
CA CYS A 206 15.57 -4.48 -6.93
C CYS A 206 16.73 -3.58 -6.47
N THR A 207 17.28 -3.72 -5.25
CA THR A 207 18.49 -2.97 -4.85
C THR A 207 19.67 -3.35 -5.76
N GLY A 208 19.82 -4.64 -6.08
CA GLY A 208 20.84 -5.12 -7.01
C GLY A 208 20.61 -4.61 -8.43
N SER A 209 19.36 -4.52 -8.88
CA SER A 209 19.01 -3.93 -10.18
C SER A 209 19.37 -2.45 -10.24
N VAL A 210 19.09 -1.70 -9.17
CA VAL A 210 19.48 -0.29 -9.04
C VAL A 210 20.99 -0.15 -9.06
N ALA A 211 21.70 -0.90 -8.22
CA ALA A 211 23.15 -0.85 -8.14
C ALA A 211 23.84 -1.28 -9.45
N LEU A 212 23.25 -2.26 -10.16
CA LEU A 212 23.67 -2.64 -11.50
C LEU A 212 23.55 -1.47 -12.48
N THR A 213 22.37 -0.83 -12.56
CA THR A 213 22.20 0.31 -13.48
C THR A 213 23.15 1.45 -13.14
N ALA A 214 23.28 1.82 -11.86
CA ALA A 214 24.18 2.87 -11.42
C ALA A 214 25.66 2.55 -11.73
N SER A 215 26.12 1.33 -11.49
CA SER A 215 27.50 0.92 -11.77
C SER A 215 27.81 0.81 -13.26
N LEU A 216 26.82 0.46 -14.09
CA LEU A 216 26.94 0.50 -15.56
C LEU A 216 27.13 1.94 -16.06
N PHE A 217 26.32 2.88 -15.56
CA PHE A 217 26.47 4.30 -15.90
C PHE A 217 27.79 4.88 -15.41
N ALA A 218 28.27 4.44 -14.24
CA ALA A 218 29.58 4.83 -13.69
C ALA A 218 30.77 4.14 -14.39
N ARG A 219 30.54 3.27 -15.39
CA ARG A 219 31.57 2.49 -16.11
C ARG A 219 32.40 1.57 -15.20
N HIS A 220 31.84 1.16 -14.07
CA HIS A 220 32.46 0.22 -13.13
C HIS A 220 32.08 -1.22 -13.52
N TRP A 221 32.74 -1.75 -14.56
CA TRP A 221 32.39 -3.04 -15.17
C TRP A 221 32.44 -4.23 -14.20
N ALA A 222 33.46 -4.29 -13.33
CA ALA A 222 33.60 -5.37 -12.36
C ALA A 222 32.45 -5.37 -11.33
N VAL A 223 32.09 -4.19 -10.80
CA VAL A 223 30.99 -4.02 -9.86
C VAL A 223 29.64 -4.31 -10.53
N SER A 224 29.49 -3.92 -11.79
CA SER A 224 28.31 -4.22 -12.60
C SER A 224 28.13 -5.73 -12.80
N ALA A 225 29.21 -6.46 -13.11
CA ALA A 225 29.15 -7.91 -13.26
C ALA A 225 28.72 -8.61 -11.97
N VAL A 226 29.24 -8.17 -10.81
CA VAL A 226 28.82 -8.71 -9.50
C VAL A 226 27.33 -8.45 -9.25
N TRP A 227 26.86 -7.21 -9.45
CA TRP A 227 25.44 -6.90 -9.24
C TRP A 227 24.51 -7.58 -10.24
N LEU A 228 24.97 -7.82 -11.47
CA LEU A 228 24.22 -8.61 -12.45
C LEU A 228 24.03 -10.05 -11.96
N VAL A 229 25.09 -10.70 -11.47
CA VAL A 229 25.01 -12.06 -10.91
C VAL A 229 24.07 -12.10 -9.71
N VAL A 230 24.19 -11.15 -8.77
CA VAL A 230 23.30 -11.06 -7.60
C VAL A 230 21.85 -10.88 -8.02
N THR A 231 21.58 -9.98 -8.96
CA THR A 231 20.22 -9.70 -9.45
C THR A 231 19.61 -10.91 -10.14
N VAL A 232 20.35 -11.57 -11.03
CA VAL A 232 19.86 -12.77 -11.74
C VAL A 232 19.65 -13.94 -10.78
N ALA A 233 20.56 -14.16 -9.83
CA ALA A 233 20.45 -15.23 -8.84
C ALA A 233 19.24 -15.03 -7.91
N THR A 234 19.08 -13.83 -7.35
CA THR A 234 17.94 -13.49 -6.47
C THR A 234 16.61 -13.57 -7.21
N PHE A 235 16.54 -13.08 -8.46
CA PHE A 235 15.35 -13.19 -9.30
C PHE A 235 14.96 -14.65 -9.56
N ARG A 236 15.93 -15.51 -9.92
CA ARG A 236 15.68 -16.94 -10.15
C ARG A 236 15.17 -17.64 -8.90
N VAL A 237 15.76 -17.38 -7.73
CA VAL A 237 15.31 -17.95 -6.46
C VAL A 237 13.90 -17.46 -6.12
N PHE A 238 13.63 -16.17 -6.32
CA PHE A 238 12.32 -15.57 -6.07
C PHE A 238 11.23 -16.21 -6.94
N ILE A 239 11.43 -16.27 -8.26
CA ILE A 239 10.47 -16.85 -9.21
C ILE A 239 10.26 -18.35 -8.94
N ARG A 240 11.34 -19.09 -8.65
CA ARG A 240 11.24 -20.51 -8.33
C ARG A 240 10.37 -20.76 -7.09
N ARG A 241 10.56 -20.00 -6.02
CA ARG A 241 9.73 -20.11 -4.81
C ARG A 241 8.28 -19.77 -5.06
N TRP A 242 8.02 -18.72 -5.85
CA TRP A 242 6.66 -18.37 -6.25
C TRP A 242 5.97 -19.46 -7.08
N ALA A 243 6.72 -20.13 -7.96
CA ALA A 243 6.24 -21.28 -8.70
C ALA A 243 5.95 -22.48 -7.78
N GLU A 244 6.82 -22.78 -6.83
CA GLU A 244 6.64 -23.83 -5.82
C GLU A 244 5.42 -23.57 -4.92
N LYS A 245 5.15 -22.30 -4.57
CA LYS A 245 3.92 -21.88 -3.86
C LYS A 245 2.64 -21.94 -4.72
N GLY A 246 2.75 -22.20 -6.03
CA GLY A 246 1.60 -22.33 -6.91
C GLY A 246 0.88 -21.02 -7.25
N ILE A 247 1.51 -19.86 -7.01
CA ILE A 247 0.89 -18.53 -7.23
C ILE A 247 0.52 -18.35 -8.71
N PHE A 248 1.36 -18.80 -9.63
CA PHE A 248 1.05 -18.74 -11.07
C PHE A 248 -0.10 -19.66 -11.51
N LYS A 249 -0.49 -20.64 -10.68
CA LYS A 249 -1.67 -21.47 -10.94
C LYS A 249 -2.94 -20.78 -10.44
N SER A 250 -2.90 -20.12 -9.28
CA SER A 250 -4.05 -19.36 -8.77
C SER A 250 -4.41 -18.17 -9.66
N LEU A 251 -3.41 -17.50 -10.26
CA LEU A 251 -3.63 -16.40 -11.21
C LEU A 251 -4.37 -16.86 -12.47
N ARG A 252 -4.01 -18.04 -13.02
CA ARG A 252 -4.68 -18.63 -14.20
C ARG A 252 -6.06 -19.21 -13.86
N GLY A 253 -6.25 -19.75 -12.66
CA GLY A 253 -7.55 -20.22 -12.19
C GLY A 253 -8.57 -19.09 -12.00
N ALA A 254 -8.12 -17.90 -11.57
CA ALA A 254 -8.97 -16.72 -11.45
C ALA A 254 -9.39 -16.11 -12.80
N GLU A 255 -8.60 -16.31 -13.86
CA GLU A 255 -9.01 -15.98 -15.24
C GLU A 255 -10.08 -16.94 -15.76
N ALA A 256 -9.98 -18.25 -15.44
CA ALA A 256 -10.96 -19.25 -15.85
C ALA A 256 -12.35 -19.06 -15.21
N SER A 257 -12.43 -18.55 -13.98
CA SER A 257 -13.71 -18.26 -13.31
C SER A 257 -14.35 -16.93 -13.74
N ASN A 258 -13.64 -16.09 -14.50
CA ASN A 258 -14.10 -14.78 -14.94
C ASN A 258 -14.66 -14.77 -16.37
N HIS A 259 -14.71 -15.93 -17.05
CA HIS A 259 -15.56 -16.09 -18.22
C HIS A 259 -16.98 -16.43 -17.74
N PRO A 260 -18.00 -15.58 -18.02
CA PRO A 260 -19.37 -16.02 -17.85
C PRO A 260 -19.57 -17.20 -18.80
N GLU A 261 -19.92 -18.37 -18.26
CA GLU A 261 -20.60 -19.38 -19.04
C GLU A 261 -21.72 -18.68 -19.80
N SER A 262 -21.69 -18.78 -21.13
CA SER A 262 -22.76 -18.31 -21.99
C SER A 262 -24.08 -18.95 -21.53
N PRO A 263 -25.16 -18.19 -21.37
CA PRO A 263 -26.46 -18.77 -21.13
C PRO A 263 -26.95 -19.34 -22.45
N ASP A 264 -26.88 -20.66 -22.65
CA ASP A 264 -27.77 -21.39 -23.57
C ASP A 264 -27.54 -22.91 -23.51
N SER A 265 -28.37 -23.59 -22.72
CA SER A 265 -29.17 -24.73 -23.21
C SER A 265 -30.07 -25.23 -22.08
N HIS A 266 -31.35 -24.86 -22.16
CA HIS A 266 -32.43 -25.42 -21.34
C HIS A 266 -32.49 -26.96 -21.48
N PRO A 267 -32.87 -27.69 -20.41
CA PRO A 267 -33.21 -29.10 -20.48
C PRO A 267 -34.59 -29.26 -21.15
N GLN A 268 -34.66 -30.14 -22.15
CA GLN A 268 -35.88 -30.87 -22.50
C GLN A 268 -35.86 -32.23 -21.83
#